data_AF-A0AA45M9E6-F1
#
_entry.id   AF-A0AA45M9E6-F1
#
_cell.length_a   1.000
_cell.length_b   1.000
_cell.length_c   1.000
_cell.angle_alpha   90.00
_cell.angle_beta   90.00
_cell.angle_gamma   90.00
#
_symmetry.space_group_name_H-M   'P 1'
#
loop_
_entity.id
_entity.type
_entity.pdbx_description
1 polymer ?
#
loop_
_entity_poly.entity_id
_entity_poly.type
_entity_poly.pdbx_seq_one_letter_code
_entity_poly.pdbx_strand_id
1 'polypeptide(L)'
;MSTTTIRLPEELKARIASAAGRAGQTLHSFILEAIAEKIEMEEQRASFDAEANARFAKLLETGKSIPWADMCGYLEERVAGLSV
;
A
#
# COMPACT_ATOMS: atom_id res chain seq x y z
N MET A 1 10.68 10.08 23.53
CA MET A 1 10.55 10.68 22.20
C MET A 1 11.93 11.14 21.75
N SER A 2 12.50 10.53 20.71
CA SER A 2 13.79 10.94 20.13
C SER A 2 13.55 11.95 19.02
N THR A 3 14.32 13.05 19.02
CA THR A 3 14.24 14.07 17.97
C THR A 3 15.19 13.72 16.84
N THR A 4 14.68 13.59 15.62
CA THR A 4 15.48 13.42 14.42
C THR A 4 15.53 14.74 13.64
N THR A 5 16.72 15.32 13.51
CA THR A 5 16.91 16.56 12.74
C THR A 5 17.11 16.24 11.26
N ILE A 6 16.15 16.63 10.43
CA ILE A 6 16.20 16.45 8.97
C ILE A 6 16.50 17.80 8.32
N ARG A 7 17.53 17.88 7.48
CA ARG A 7 17.82 19.07 6.68
C ARG A 7 16.97 19.06 5.42
N LEU A 8 16.17 20.10 5.23
CA LEU A 8 15.33 20.27 4.04
C LEU A 8 15.89 21.43 3.20
N PRO A 9 16.03 21.28 1.88
CA PRO A 9 16.26 22.41 0.99
C PRO A 9 15.15 23.45 1.15
N GLU A 10 15.49 24.75 1.06
CA GLU A 10 14.52 25.83 1.26
C GLU A 10 13.32 25.75 0.31
N GLU A 11 13.56 25.36 -0.95
CA GLU A 11 12.49 25.15 -1.93
C GLU A 11 11.50 24.06 -1.47
N LEU A 12 12.01 22.94 -0.97
CA LEU A 12 11.16 21.84 -0.49
C LEU A 12 10.37 22.27 0.74
N LYS A 13 11.02 22.97 1.68
CA LYS A 13 10.36 23.50 2.88
C LYS A 13 9.21 24.45 2.52
N ALA A 14 9.38 25.33 1.54
CA ALA A 14 8.32 26.23 1.07
C ALA A 14 7.14 25.47 0.44
N ARG A 15 7.42 24.44 -0.36
CA ARG A 15 6.38 23.59 -0.97
C ARG A 15 5.57 22.83 0.08
N ILE A 16 6.23 22.26 1.08
CA ILE A 16 5.56 21.55 2.18
C ILE A 16 4.71 22.54 3.00
N ALA A 17 5.23 23.73 3.31
CA ALA A 17 4.47 24.74 4.05
C ALA A 17 3.19 25.15 3.31
N SER A 18 3.27 25.34 2.00
CA SER A 18 2.12 25.64 1.15
C SER A 18 1.10 24.48 1.11
N ALA A 19 1.58 23.23 1.04
CA ALA A 19 0.71 22.05 1.08
C ALA A 19 0.02 21.87 2.43
N ALA A 20 0.76 22.00 3.54
CA ALA A 20 0.24 21.94 4.89
C ALA A 20 -0.82 23.04 5.13
N GLY A 21 -0.56 24.26 4.64
CA GLY A 21 -1.53 25.36 4.71
C GLY A 21 -2.84 25.06 3.97
N ARG A 22 -2.79 24.42 2.80
CA ARG A 22 -4.00 23.95 2.08
C ARG A 22 -4.74 22.84 2.82
N ALA A 23 -4.02 21.98 3.54
CA ALA A 23 -4.58 20.90 4.35
C ALA A 23 -5.09 21.38 5.73
N GLY A 24 -4.87 22.65 6.10
CA GLY A 24 -5.21 23.17 7.43
C GLY A 24 -4.32 22.61 8.56
N GLN A 25 -3.14 22.12 8.21
CA GLN A 25 -2.20 21.46 9.13
C GLN A 25 -0.95 22.29 9.37
N THR A 26 -0.25 22.01 10.47
CA THR A 26 1.09 22.55 10.68
C THR A 26 2.11 21.82 9.80
N LEU A 27 3.21 22.51 9.47
CA LEU A 27 4.32 21.90 8.72
C LEU A 27 4.81 20.60 9.37
N HIS A 28 4.90 20.56 10.70
CA HIS A 28 5.39 19.40 11.43
C HIS A 28 4.42 18.20 11.35
N SER A 29 3.12 18.41 11.60
CA SER A 29 2.11 17.35 11.48
C SER A 29 2.08 16.78 10.07
N PHE A 30 2.08 17.67 9.07
CA PHE A 30 2.07 17.29 7.66
C PHE A 30 3.28 16.42 7.28
N ILE A 31 4.48 16.73 7.79
CA ILE A 31 5.68 15.92 7.54
C ILE A 31 5.57 14.56 8.24
N LEU A 32 5.08 14.50 9.47
CA LEU A 32 4.93 13.23 10.19
C LEU A 32 3.92 12.31 9.51
N GLU A 33 2.78 12.85 9.10
CA GLU A 33 1.76 12.10 8.36
C GLU A 33 2.31 11.60 7.03
N ALA A 34 3.00 12.44 6.26
CA ALA A 34 3.62 12.02 5.01
C ALA A 34 4.65 10.89 5.18
N ILE A 35 5.42 10.89 6.27
CA ILE A 35 6.35 9.80 6.59
C ILE A 35 5.59 8.53 6.97
N ALA A 36 4.56 8.64 7.80
CA ALA A 36 3.74 7.51 8.21
C ALA A 36 3.06 6.85 7.01
N GLU A 37 2.42 7.65 6.15
CA GLU A 37 1.80 7.17 4.91
C GLU A 37 2.82 6.48 4.00
N LYS A 38 4.02 7.05 3.86
CA LYS A 38 5.07 6.44 3.02
C LYS A 38 5.54 5.10 3.59
N ILE A 39 5.69 4.99 4.92
CA ILE A 39 6.06 3.72 5.56
C ILE A 39 4.96 2.68 5.33
N GLU A 40 3.70 3.03 5.59
CA GLU A 40 2.58 2.11 5.41
C GLU A 40 2.48 1.61 3.96
N MET A 41 2.65 2.49 2.97
CA MET A 41 2.67 2.11 1.56
C MET A 41 3.80 1.12 1.22
N GLU A 42 5.01 1.35 1.75
CA GLU A 42 6.14 0.43 1.52
C GLU A 42 5.94 -0.92 2.23
N GLU A 43 5.37 -0.93 3.42
CA GLU A 43 5.03 -2.15 4.15
C GLU A 43 3.95 -2.96 3.44
N GLN A 44 2.89 -2.31 2.96
CA GLN A 44 1.85 -2.94 2.15
C GLN A 44 2.43 -3.51 0.85
N ARG A 45 3.34 -2.77 0.20
CA ARG A 45 4.01 -3.23 -1.03
C ARG A 45 4.87 -4.46 -0.76
N ALA A 46 5.70 -4.43 0.27
CA ALA A 46 6.56 -5.54 0.66
C ALA A 46 5.73 -6.78 1.04
N SER A 47 4.63 -6.59 1.77
CA SER A 47 3.70 -7.67 2.12
C SER A 47 3.05 -8.31 0.89
N PHE A 48 2.58 -7.48 -0.06
CA PHE A 48 2.00 -7.94 -1.31
C PHE A 48 3.00 -8.74 -2.15
N ASP A 49 4.23 -8.23 -2.31
CA ASP A 49 5.27 -8.91 -3.09
C ASP A 49 5.69 -10.24 -2.40
N ALA A 50 5.77 -10.26 -1.07
CA ALA A 50 6.04 -11.49 -0.31
C ALA A 50 4.95 -12.54 -0.50
N GLU A 51 3.68 -12.15 -0.44
CA GLU A 51 2.54 -13.05 -0.66
C GLU A 51 2.51 -13.58 -2.09
N ALA A 52 2.74 -12.71 -3.08
CA ALA A 52 2.80 -13.10 -4.49
C ALA A 52 3.90 -14.15 -4.74
N ASN A 53 5.09 -13.92 -4.19
CA ASN A 53 6.21 -14.85 -4.28
C ASN A 53 5.91 -16.20 -3.61
N ALA A 54 5.30 -16.18 -2.42
CA ALA A 54 4.91 -17.40 -1.71
C ALA A 54 3.88 -18.22 -2.51
N ARG A 55 2.85 -17.56 -3.08
CA ARG A 55 1.84 -18.21 -3.93
C ARG A 55 2.45 -18.77 -5.20
N PHE A 56 3.37 -18.03 -5.82
CA PHE A 56 4.06 -18.47 -7.03
C PHE A 56 4.96 -19.69 -6.77
N ALA A 57 5.72 -19.68 -5.67
CA ALA A 57 6.51 -20.83 -5.25
C ALA A 57 5.64 -22.09 -5.05
N LYS A 58 4.49 -21.95 -4.39
CA LYS A 58 3.53 -23.06 -4.21
C LYS A 58 2.93 -23.53 -5.53
N LEU A 59 2.66 -22.64 -6.47
CA LEU A 59 2.19 -23.00 -7.80
C LEU A 59 3.25 -23.82 -8.53
N LEU A 60 4.51 -23.39 -8.50
CA LEU A 60 5.63 -24.12 -9.12
C LEU A 60 5.82 -25.50 -8.48
N GLU A 61 5.70 -25.61 -7.17
CA GLU A 61 5.84 -26.88 -6.44
C GLU A 61 4.69 -27.86 -6.73
N THR A 62 3.45 -27.37 -6.72
CA THR A 62 2.27 -28.24 -6.74
C THR A 62 1.65 -28.40 -8.13
N GLY A 63 1.91 -27.47 -9.04
CA GLY A 63 1.23 -27.37 -10.33
C GLY A 63 -0.28 -27.10 -10.24
N LYS A 64 -0.83 -26.86 -9.04
CA LYS A 64 -2.27 -26.70 -8.83
C LYS A 64 -2.69 -25.26 -9.10
N SER A 65 -3.51 -25.07 -10.12
CA SER A 65 -4.18 -23.82 -10.44
C SER A 65 -5.64 -24.08 -10.82
N ILE A 66 -6.44 -23.02 -10.83
CA ILE A 66 -7.82 -23.04 -11.32
C ILE A 66 -7.83 -22.31 -12.68
N PRO A 67 -8.43 -22.88 -13.73
CA PRO A 67 -8.63 -22.17 -14.98
C PRO A 67 -9.39 -20.86 -14.76
N TRP A 68 -8.98 -19.80 -15.47
CA TRP A 68 -9.55 -18.47 -15.26
C TRP A 68 -11.07 -18.43 -15.51
N ALA A 69 -11.56 -19.15 -16.52
CA ALA A 69 -12.99 -19.23 -16.83
C ALA A 69 -13.80 -19.81 -15.65
N ASP A 70 -13.29 -20.86 -15.02
CA ASP A 70 -13.93 -21.52 -13.87
C ASP A 70 -13.95 -20.58 -12.64
N MET A 71 -12.87 -19.83 -12.44
CA MET A 71 -12.80 -18.83 -11.37
C MET A 71 -13.77 -17.67 -11.61
N CYS A 72 -13.90 -17.17 -12.84
CA CYS A 72 -14.87 -16.14 -13.20
C CYS A 72 -16.30 -16.63 -12.94
N GLY A 73 -16.64 -17.83 -13.41
CA GLY A 73 -17.96 -18.43 -13.17
C GLY A 73 -18.27 -18.53 -11.67
N TYR A 74 -17.33 -19.02 -10.87
CA TYR A 74 -17.47 -19.07 -9.43
C TYR A 74 -17.70 -17.68 -8.80
N LEU A 75 -16.97 -16.64 -9.22
CA LEU A 75 -17.14 -15.29 -8.68
C LEU A 75 -18.51 -14.69 -9.03
N GLU A 76 -19.00 -14.92 -10.25
CA GLU A 76 -20.34 -14.50 -10.67
C GLU A 76 -21.43 -15.20 -9.85
N GLU A 77 -21.32 -16.51 -9.66
CA GLU A 77 -22.22 -17.28 -8.79
C GLU A 77 -22.16 -16.81 -7.34
N ARG A 78 -20.97 -16.47 -6.83
CA ARG A 78 -20.78 -15.98 -5.46
C ARG A 78 -21.44 -14.63 -5.25
N VAL A 79 -21.30 -13.71 -6.20
CA VAL A 79 -21.98 -12.41 -6.16
C VAL A 79 -23.50 -12.58 -6.23
N ALA A 80 -23.99 -13.57 -6.98
CA ALA A 80 -25.41 -13.91 -7.08
C ALA A 80 -25.96 -14.67 -5.86
N GLY A 81 -25.12 -15.07 -4.90
CA GLY A 81 -25.51 -15.87 -3.73
C GLY A 81 -25.81 -17.34 -4.06
N LEU A 82 -25.34 -17.83 -5.21
CA LEU A 82 -25.56 -19.19 -5.72
C LEU A 82 -24.43 -20.16 -5.32
N SER A 83 -23.24 -19.65 -5.01
CA SER A 83 -22.12 -20.44 -4.49
C SER A 83 -21.89 -20.14 -3.00
N VAL A 84 -21.62 -21.18 -2.20
CA VAL A 84 -21.27 -21.11 -0.76
C VAL A 84 -19.81 -20.68 -0.56
#